data_AF-A0A6N2D5T5-F1
#
_entry.id   AF-A0A6N2D5T5-F1
#
_cell.length_a   1.000
_cell.length_b   1.000
_cell.length_c   1.000
_cell.angle_alpha   90.00
_cell.angle_beta   90.00
_cell.angle_gamma   90.00
#
_symmetry.space_group_name_H-M   'P 1'
#
loop_
_entity.id
_entity.type
_entity.pdbx_description
1 polymer ?
#
loop_
_entity_poly.entity_id
_entity_poly.type
_entity_poly.pdbx_seq_one_letter_code
_entity_poly.pdbx_strand_id
1 'polypeptide(L)'
;MSRTTPGAIIHRNLSIIACDTSATLQETLHHLADVEAELVRIGERHIALPSSHLDEVLSRLRATGQFPRLVGAPPGSGEAEEGAIADDGEES
;
A
#
# COMPACT_ATOMS: atom_id res chain seq x y z
N MET A 1 33.23 -18.12 6.30
CA MET A 1 33.45 -16.68 6.07
C MET A 1 32.11 -15.98 6.09
N SER A 2 31.84 -15.22 7.15
CA SER A 2 30.56 -14.53 7.35
C SER A 2 30.48 -13.33 6.40
N ARG A 3 29.46 -13.28 5.53
CA ARG A 3 29.21 -12.11 4.67
C ARG A 3 28.53 -11.04 5.52
N THR A 4 29.31 -10.23 6.23
CA THR A 4 28.79 -9.02 6.86
C THR A 4 28.57 -7.99 5.76
N THR A 5 27.34 -7.91 5.25
CA THR A 5 26.94 -6.84 4.33
C THR A 5 27.04 -5.51 5.10
N PRO A 6 27.84 -4.53 4.65
CA PRO A 6 27.91 -3.25 5.32
C PRO A 6 26.53 -2.56 5.30
N GLY A 7 26.08 -2.06 6.45
CA GLY A 7 25.10 -0.97 6.53
C GLY A 7 23.70 -1.23 5.97
N ALA A 8 23.05 -2.34 6.31
CA ALA A 8 21.62 -2.50 6.01
C ALA A 8 20.81 -1.38 6.67
N ILE A 9 20.20 -0.50 5.87
CA ILE A 9 19.32 0.55 6.35
C ILE A 9 17.94 -0.06 6.59
N ILE A 10 17.49 -0.01 7.85
CA ILE A 10 16.16 -0.50 8.24
C ILE A 10 15.20 0.68 8.20
N HIS A 11 14.33 0.68 7.20
CA HIS A 11 13.20 1.58 7.16
C HIS A 11 12.04 0.96 7.97
N ARG A 12 11.48 1.73 8.91
CA ARG A 12 10.32 1.33 9.72
C ARG A 12 9.13 2.20 9.35
N ASN A 13 7.92 1.72 9.65
CA ASN A 13 6.68 2.44 9.38
C ASN A 13 6.55 2.79 7.89
N LEU A 14 6.74 1.77 7.04
CA LEU A 14 6.53 1.86 5.61
C LEU A 14 5.14 1.35 5.26
N SER A 15 4.52 2.02 4.29
CA SER A 15 3.34 1.53 3.58
C SER A 15 3.77 1.10 2.19
N ILE A 16 3.08 0.10 1.64
CA ILE A 16 3.35 -0.40 0.29
C ILE A 16 2.06 -0.29 -0.52
N ILE A 17 2.20 0.29 -1.70
CA ILE A 17 1.14 0.34 -2.71
C ILE A 17 1.48 -0.64 -3.83
N ALA A 18 0.52 -1.49 -4.18
CA ALA A 18 0.57 -2.36 -5.34
C ALA A 18 -0.22 -1.75 -6.51
N CYS A 19 0.44 -1.68 -7.66
CA CYS A 19 -0.15 -1.35 -8.95
C CYS A 19 -0.42 -2.63 -9.75
N ASP A 20 -1.45 -2.62 -10.59
CA ASP A 20 -1.83 -3.80 -11.38
C ASP A 20 -0.78 -4.13 -12.47
N THR A 21 -0.18 -3.08 -13.04
CA THR A 21 0.79 -3.16 -14.15
C THR A 21 2.00 -2.24 -13.91
N SER A 22 3.07 -2.46 -14.67
CA SER A 22 4.24 -1.56 -14.66
C SER A 22 3.92 -0.18 -15.23
N ALA A 23 2.98 -0.10 -16.17
CA ALA A 23 2.51 1.16 -16.74
C ALA A 23 1.73 2.00 -15.71
N THR A 24 0.83 1.38 -14.94
CA THR A 24 0.13 2.07 -13.85
C THR A 24 1.11 2.56 -12.79
N LEU A 25 2.13 1.78 -12.44
CA LEU A 25 3.18 2.25 -11.55
C LEU A 25 3.89 3.51 -12.08
N GLN A 26 4.25 3.52 -13.37
CA GLN A 26 4.92 4.67 -13.97
C GLN A 26 4.04 5.93 -13.95
N GLU A 27 2.74 5.75 -14.20
CA GLU A 27 1.75 6.83 -14.12
C GLU A 27 1.56 7.32 -12.67
N THR A 28 1.45 6.40 -11.70
CA THR A 28 1.39 6.72 -10.26
C THR A 28 2.61 7.54 -9.84
N LEU A 29 3.82 7.15 -10.23
CA LEU A 29 5.03 7.92 -9.92
C LEU A 29 5.02 9.31 -10.58
N HIS A 30 4.45 9.44 -11.77
CA HIS A 30 4.30 10.73 -12.43
C HIS A 30 3.35 11.66 -11.65
N HIS A 31 2.21 11.17 -11.19
CA HIS A 31 1.25 11.96 -10.40
C HIS A 31 1.78 12.35 -9.02
N LEU A 32 2.73 11.57 -8.49
CA LEU A 32 3.36 11.81 -7.19
C LEU A 32 4.70 12.55 -7.27
N ALA A 33 5.10 13.03 -8.46
CA ALA A 33 6.41 13.66 -8.67
C ALA A 33 6.65 14.88 -7.77
N ASP A 34 5.59 15.64 -7.43
CA ASP A 34 5.67 16.81 -6.56
C ASP A 34 5.26 16.51 -5.10
N VAL A 35 5.15 15.24 -4.71
CA VAL A 35 4.94 14.89 -3.30
C VAL A 35 6.31 14.89 -2.62
N GLU A 36 6.44 15.67 -1.55
CA GLU A 36 7.64 15.69 -0.71
C GLU A 36 7.70 14.46 0.19
N ALA A 37 7.78 13.27 -0.41
CA ALA A 37 7.91 11.99 0.28
C ALA A 37 8.99 11.12 -0.37
N GLU A 38 9.70 10.35 0.44
CA GLU A 38 10.68 9.38 -0.05
C GLU A 38 9.96 8.15 -0.64
N LEU A 39 9.69 8.19 -1.94
CA LEU A 39 9.08 7.08 -2.67
C LEU A 39 10.15 6.15 -3.21
N VAL A 40 10.09 4.88 -2.82
CA VAL A 40 11.03 3.85 -3.25
C VAL A 40 10.31 2.81 -4.08
N ARG A 41 10.73 2.63 -5.34
CA ARG A 41 10.22 1.56 -6.19
C ARG A 41 10.70 0.20 -5.69
N ILE A 42 9.75 -0.74 -5.54
CA ILE A 42 10.04 -2.14 -5.19
C ILE A 42 9.59 -3.04 -6.34
N GLY A 43 10.56 -3.55 -7.09
CA GLY A 43 10.30 -4.37 -8.27
C GLY A 43 9.51 -3.63 -9.34
N GLU A 44 8.67 -4.36 -10.07
CA GLU A 44 8.04 -3.82 -11.29
C GLU A 44 6.72 -3.09 -11.04
N ARG A 45 6.06 -3.32 -9.90
CA ARG A 45 4.66 -2.94 -9.66
C ARG A 45 4.37 -2.39 -8.27
N HIS A 46 5.38 -2.15 -7.44
CA HIS A 46 5.16 -1.66 -6.09
C HIS A 46 5.95 -0.40 -5.80
N ILE A 47 5.41 0.42 -4.91
CA ILE A 47 6.14 1.51 -4.27
C ILE A 47 6.04 1.36 -2.77
N ALA A 48 7.14 1.61 -2.08
CA ALA A 48 7.17 1.86 -0.65
C ALA A 48 7.26 3.37 -0.40
N LEU A 49 6.60 3.79 0.67
CA LEU A 49 6.59 5.16 1.16
C LEU A 49 6.50 5.17 2.68
N PRO A 50 6.93 6.24 3.36
CA PRO A 50 6.67 6.39 4.79
C PRO A 50 5.16 6.42 5.05
N SER A 51 4.69 5.65 6.04
CA SER A 51 3.27 5.56 6.39
C SER A 51 2.67 6.91 6.81
N SER A 52 3.49 7.87 7.25
CA SER A 52 3.04 9.24 7.56
C SER A 52 2.52 10.00 6.34
N HIS A 53 2.95 9.65 5.13
CA HIS A 53 2.50 10.28 3.89
C HIS A 53 1.41 9.48 3.18
N LEU A 54 0.95 8.38 3.78
CA LEU A 54 0.00 7.48 3.12
C LEU A 54 -1.30 8.18 2.76
N ASP A 55 -1.89 8.92 3.70
CA ASP A 55 -3.18 9.58 3.49
C ASP A 55 -3.10 10.67 2.42
N GLU A 56 -2.00 11.42 2.38
CA GLU A 56 -1.72 12.43 1.37
C GLU A 56 -1.60 11.79 -0.02
N VAL A 57 -0.78 10.74 -0.13
CA VAL A 57 -0.54 10.02 -1.38
C VAL A 57 -1.83 9.38 -1.90
N LEU A 58 -2.61 8.72 -1.04
CA LEU A 58 -3.90 8.13 -1.43
C LEU A 58 -4.89 9.20 -1.87
N SER A 59 -4.96 10.33 -1.17
CA SER A 59 -5.86 11.43 -1.53
C SER A 59 -5.52 12.00 -2.91
N ARG A 60 -4.22 12.16 -3.20
CA ARG A 60 -3.73 12.65 -4.50
C ARG A 60 -4.04 11.66 -5.63
N LEU A 61 -3.78 10.37 -5.42
CA LEU A 61 -4.09 9.33 -6.40
C LEU A 61 -5.59 9.21 -6.67
N ARG A 62 -6.43 9.32 -5.63
CA ARG A 62 -7.89 9.34 -5.80
C ARG A 62 -8.36 10.57 -6.59
N ALA A 63 -7.73 11.72 -6.37
CA ALA A 63 -8.04 12.94 -7.13
C ALA A 63 -7.71 12.80 -8.62
N THR A 64 -6.73 11.97 -8.98
CA THR A 64 -6.38 11.63 -10.38
C THR A 64 -7.16 10.43 -10.92
N GLY A 65 -8.15 9.91 -10.18
CA GLY A 65 -8.97 8.76 -10.58
C GLY A 65 -8.29 7.40 -10.40
N GLN A 66 -7.16 7.34 -9.70
CA GLN A 66 -6.44 6.10 -9.39
C GLN A 66 -6.84 5.58 -7.99
N PHE A 67 -7.12 4.27 -7.93
CA PHE A 67 -7.52 3.58 -6.69
C PHE A 67 -6.52 2.47 -6.37
N PRO A 68 -5.31 2.82 -5.90
CA PRO A 68 -4.26 1.86 -5.61
C PRO A 68 -4.67 0.86 -4.52
N ARG A 69 -4.15 -0.37 -4.61
CA ARG A 69 -4.29 -1.36 -3.55
C ARG A 69 -3.17 -1.21 -2.53
N LEU A 70 -3.53 -1.15 -1.25
CA LEU A 70 -2.54 -1.21 -0.17
C LEU A 70 -2.18 -2.65 0.13
N VAL A 71 -0.89 -2.90 0.33
CA VAL A 71 -0.38 -4.21 0.73
C VAL A 71 -0.22 -4.21 2.24
N GLY A 72 -1.01 -5.05 2.92
CA GLY A 72 -1.11 -5.13 4.37
C GLY A 72 -2.15 -4.16 4.95
N ALA A 73 -2.84 -4.60 6.00
CA ALA A 73 -3.78 -3.76 6.72
C ALA A 73 -3.02 -2.77 7.64
N PRO A 74 -3.37 -1.46 7.65
CA PRO A 74 -2.92 -0.59 8.71
C PRO A 74 -3.34 -1.18 10.07
N PRO A 75 -2.48 -1.13 11.10
CA PRO A 75 -2.86 -1.60 12.43
C PRO A 75 -4.05 -0.76 12.93
N GLY A 76 -5.25 -1.33 12.92
CA GLY A 76 -6.50 -0.66 13.30
C GLY A 76 -7.64 -0.78 12.30
N SER A 77 -7.38 -1.10 11.03
CA SER A 77 -8.41 -1.56 10.11
C SER A 77 -8.55 -3.07 10.27
N GLY A 78 -9.30 -3.49 11.29
CA GLY A 78 -9.81 -4.85 11.33
C GLY A 78 -10.59 -5.08 10.06
N GLU A 79 -10.10 -5.99 9.22
CA GLU A 79 -10.94 -6.65 8.23
C GLU A 79 -12.09 -7.27 9.02
N ALA A 80 -13.28 -6.68 8.92
CA ALA A 80 -14.48 -7.32 9.43
C ALA A 80 -14.57 -8.64 8.66
N GLU A 81 -14.35 -9.75 9.36
CA GLU A 81 -14.49 -11.08 8.79
C GLU A 81 -15.89 -11.20 8.19
N GLU A 82 -15.95 -11.21 6.87
CA GLU A 82 -17.13 -11.45 6.08
C GLU A 82 -17.49 -12.93 6.27
N GLY A 83 -18.36 -13.24 7.23
CA GLY A 83 -18.67 -14.64 7.52
C GLY A 83 -19.55 -14.92 8.74
N ALA A 84 -20.79 -14.42 8.76
CA ALA A 84 -21.88 -15.07 9.49
C ALA A 84 -23.26 -14.55 9.04
N ILE A 85 -23.75 -15.01 7.89
CA ILE A 85 -25.20 -15.18 7.71
C ILE A 85 -25.52 -16.63 8.07
N ALA A 86 -25.87 -16.87 9.33
CA ALA A 86 -26.64 -18.05 9.70
C ALA A 86 -28.12 -17.71 9.40
N ASP A 87 -28.58 -18.13 8.23
CA ASP A 87 -29.98 -18.25 7.90
C ASP A 87 -30.53 -19.45 8.69
N ASP A 88 -30.94 -19.21 9.94
CA ASP A 88 -31.65 -20.19 10.75
C ASP A 88 -33.15 -19.91 10.61
N GLY A 89 -33.72 -20.41 9.51
CA GLY A 89 -35.16 -20.47 9.30
C GLY A 89 -35.75 -21.57 10.18
N GLU A 90 -36.16 -21.21 11.39
CA GLU A 90 -36.89 -22.10 12.29
C GLU A 90 -38.40 -22.08 11.94
N GLU A 91 -38.93 -23.25 11.59
CA GLU A 91 -40.35 -23.55 11.37
C GLU A 91 -41.20 -23.28 12.61
N SER A 92 -42.39 -22.71 12.42
CA SER A 92 -43.63 -23.05 13.17
C SER A 92 -44.88 -22.55 12.44
#